data_AF-A0A9P5MR97-F1
#
_entry.id   AF-A0A9P5MR97-F1
#
_cell.length_a   1.000
_cell.length_b   1.000
_cell.length_c   1.000
_cell.angle_alpha   90.00
_cell.angle_beta   90.00
_cell.angle_gamma   90.00
#
_symmetry.space_group_name_H-M   'P 1'
#
loop_
_entity.id
_entity.type
_entity.pdbx_description
1 polymer ?
#
loop_
_entity_poly.entity_id
_entity_poly.type
_entity_poly.pdbx_seq_one_letter_code
_entity_poly.pdbx_strand_id
1 'polypeptide(L)'
;MARHIKDKAYKLSCKCAFIPSQTIREFWEALAYVVEGSFEKAASVLCLAREREDSQAEISSTVSPPEPYNVPDANFIIRSSDNVNFRVHKSVLALASPVFEVLVSLPQPSDCEIIDGLPVVRLSESSELLNSLISMLYPVRMAMPNSYEKVLHLLAACQKYEMVSVQSFIRAEVSRGGSPVPKGVEAFSTYAIASAEGLIPEMENAARLTL
;
A
#
# COMPACT_ATOMS: atom_id res chain seq x y z
N MET A 1 22.69 2.81 2.77
CA MET A 1 22.29 3.82 3.80
C MET A 1 21.74 3.22 5.09
N ALA A 2 21.11 2.03 5.09
CA ALA A 2 20.44 1.45 6.27
C ALA A 2 21.33 0.84 7.40
N ARG A 3 22.66 0.76 7.25
CA ARG A 3 23.51 0.04 8.23
C ARG A 3 23.94 0.86 9.46
N HIS A 4 23.68 2.17 9.52
CA HIS A 4 24.23 3.03 10.59
C HIS A 4 23.24 3.45 11.70
N ILE A 5 21.98 3.00 11.65
CA ILE A 5 20.94 3.46 12.59
C ILE A 5 20.96 2.71 13.94
N LYS A 6 21.64 1.55 14.03
CA LYS A 6 21.57 0.67 15.22
C LYS A 6 22.51 1.04 16.38
N ASP A 7 23.54 1.86 16.18
CA ASP A 7 24.50 2.17 17.23
C ASP A 7 24.33 3.58 17.82
N LYS A 8 23.89 3.64 19.09
CA LYS A 8 23.73 4.89 19.86
C LYS A 8 25.03 5.69 20.02
N ALA A 9 26.21 5.08 19.83
CA ALA A 9 27.51 5.69 20.06
C ALA A 9 27.96 6.68 18.96
N TYR A 10 27.37 6.64 17.77
CA TYR A 10 27.85 7.41 16.61
C TYR A 10 26.93 8.57 16.18
N LYS A 11 25.86 8.84 16.94
CA LYS A 11 24.83 9.84 16.58
C LYS A 11 25.35 11.26 16.38
N LEU A 12 26.48 11.63 16.98
CA LEU A 12 27.06 12.97 16.89
C LEU A 12 28.05 13.17 15.73
N SER A 13 28.42 12.11 15.00
CA SER A 13 29.42 12.19 13.92
C SER A 13 28.87 11.82 12.53
N CYS A 14 27.64 11.32 12.42
CA CYS A 14 27.08 10.97 11.11
C CYS A 14 26.50 12.20 10.39
N LYS A 15 26.95 12.46 9.17
CA LYS A 15 26.33 13.46 8.25
C LYS A 15 24.85 13.16 7.96
N CYS A 16 24.38 11.94 8.25
CA CYS A 16 22.99 11.53 8.16
C CYS A 16 22.09 12.05 9.30
N ALA A 17 22.66 12.55 10.40
CA ALA A 17 21.90 13.07 11.54
C ALA A 17 21.34 14.50 11.30
N PHE A 18 21.73 15.14 10.19
CA PHE A 18 21.41 16.54 9.88
C PHE A 18 20.89 16.70 8.46
N ILE A 19 20.03 15.78 8.00
CA ILE A 19 19.31 15.97 6.74
C ILE A 19 18.15 16.94 7.01
N PRO A 20 18.07 18.10 6.34
CA PRO A 20 16.94 19.01 6.50
C PRO A 20 15.62 18.33 6.13
N SER A 21 14.54 18.63 6.86
CA SER A 21 13.20 18.08 6.57
C SER A 21 12.77 18.34 5.12
N GLN A 22 13.21 19.45 4.53
CA GLN A 22 12.95 19.78 3.13
C GLN A 22 13.63 18.81 2.15
N THR A 23 14.88 18.40 2.40
CA THR A 23 15.58 17.41 1.55
C THR A 23 14.97 16.02 1.70
N ILE A 24 14.49 15.67 2.89
CA ILE A 24 13.71 14.45 3.11
C ILE A 24 12.42 14.52 2.30
N ARG A 25 11.70 15.65 2.35
CA ARG A 25 10.46 15.85 1.59
C ARG A 25 10.69 15.77 0.08
N GLU A 26 11.68 16.48 -0.46
CA GLU A 26 12.02 16.43 -1.89
C GLU A 26 12.39 15.00 -2.35
N PHE A 27 13.06 14.23 -1.48
CA PHE A 27 13.33 12.82 -1.76
C PHE A 27 12.05 11.97 -1.76
N TRP A 28 11.14 12.20 -0.79
CA TRP A 28 9.85 11.52 -0.76
C TRP A 28 8.96 11.90 -1.95
N GLU A 29 8.99 13.16 -2.38
CA GLU A 29 8.33 13.65 -3.59
C GLU A 29 8.90 12.98 -4.85
N ALA A 30 10.22 12.84 -4.93
CA ALA A 30 10.87 12.14 -6.03
C ALA A 30 10.62 10.63 -6.00
N LEU A 31 10.59 10.00 -4.83
CA LEU A 31 10.28 8.58 -4.68
C LEU A 31 8.82 8.31 -5.04
N ALA A 32 7.91 9.17 -4.58
CA ALA A 32 6.51 9.17 -4.99
C ALA A 32 6.46 9.25 -6.52
N TYR A 33 7.10 10.24 -7.14
CA TYR A 33 7.19 10.38 -8.60
C TYR A 33 7.78 9.16 -9.33
N VAL A 34 8.79 8.48 -8.77
CA VAL A 34 9.41 7.29 -9.39
C VAL A 34 8.51 6.05 -9.26
N VAL A 35 7.84 5.88 -8.11
CA VAL A 35 6.81 4.84 -7.93
C VAL A 35 5.57 5.13 -8.80
N GLU A 36 5.31 6.41 -9.08
CA GLU A 36 4.21 6.92 -9.92
C GLU A 36 4.58 7.04 -11.41
N GLY A 37 5.87 6.94 -11.74
CA GLY A 37 6.39 6.96 -13.11
C GLY A 37 6.00 5.70 -13.90
N SER A 38 5.46 4.70 -13.21
CA SER A 38 4.65 3.64 -13.80
C SER A 38 3.20 3.87 -13.40
N PHE A 39 2.42 4.45 -14.33
CA PHE A 39 0.98 4.76 -14.26
C PHE A 39 0.54 6.04 -13.52
N GLU A 40 -0.07 6.93 -14.32
CA GLU A 40 -0.65 8.22 -13.94
C GLU A 40 -1.73 8.11 -12.85
N LYS A 41 -1.49 8.76 -11.70
CA LYS A 41 -2.43 9.59 -10.89
C LYS A 41 -2.03 9.56 -9.41
N ALA A 42 -1.23 10.52 -8.98
CA ALA A 42 -0.84 10.61 -7.58
C ALA A 42 -0.66 12.03 -7.05
N ALA A 43 -1.75 12.78 -7.14
CA ALA A 43 -1.98 13.87 -6.20
C ALA A 43 -2.31 13.37 -4.76
N SER A 44 -1.97 12.12 -4.39
CA SER A 44 -2.48 11.48 -3.16
C SER A 44 -1.40 11.11 -2.14
N VAL A 45 -0.11 11.10 -2.52
CA VAL A 45 0.99 10.70 -1.62
C VAL A 45 1.52 11.88 -0.77
N LEU A 46 1.19 13.13 -1.13
CA LEU A 46 1.72 14.31 -0.44
C LEU A 46 0.63 15.13 0.24
N CYS A 47 0.82 15.31 1.55
CA CYS A 47 0.11 16.24 2.41
C CYS A 47 -0.15 17.60 1.72
N LEU A 48 -1.40 17.85 1.32
CA LEU A 48 -1.90 19.22 1.22
C LEU A 48 -2.37 19.65 2.62
N ALA A 49 -1.42 20.04 3.45
CA ALA A 49 -1.69 20.96 4.55
C ALA A 49 -1.23 22.36 4.12
N ARG A 50 -2.18 23.20 3.71
CA ARG A 50 -2.04 24.66 3.80
C ARG A 50 -3.36 25.28 4.22
N GLU A 51 -3.43 25.50 5.53
CA GLU A 51 -4.00 26.62 6.28
C GLU A 51 -5.39 27.14 5.92
N ARG A 52 -6.35 26.94 6.85
CA ARG A 52 -7.08 28.06 7.48
C ARG A 52 -7.27 27.78 8.97
N GLU A 53 -6.70 28.64 9.80
CA GLU A 53 -7.01 28.78 11.22
C GLU A 53 -8.44 29.29 11.39
N ASP A 54 -9.25 28.53 12.14
CA ASP A 54 -10.09 28.94 13.27
C ASP A 54 -11.34 28.05 13.38
N SER A 55 -11.60 27.61 14.60
CA SER A 55 -12.79 26.92 15.13
C SER A 55 -12.64 25.42 15.37
N GLN A 56 -12.92 25.09 16.63
CA GLN A 56 -12.88 23.78 17.26
C GLN A 56 -13.91 22.80 16.68
N ALA A 57 -13.53 21.52 16.79
CA ALA A 57 -14.34 20.30 16.75
C ALA A 57 -14.80 19.79 15.38
N GLU A 58 -14.08 18.80 14.83
CA GLU A 58 -14.71 17.64 14.20
C GLU A 58 -13.91 16.36 14.49
N ILE A 59 -14.59 15.40 15.12
CA ILE A 59 -14.11 14.04 15.34
C ILE A 59 -14.05 13.38 13.96
N SER A 60 -12.85 13.28 13.38
CA SER A 60 -12.63 12.50 12.17
C SER A 60 -12.93 11.04 12.50
N SER A 61 -14.09 10.56 12.05
CA SER A 61 -14.55 9.19 12.23
C SER A 61 -13.63 8.24 11.45
N THR A 62 -12.51 7.88 12.07
CA THR A 62 -11.62 6.85 11.55
C THR A 62 -12.30 5.51 11.77
N VAL A 63 -12.65 4.84 10.68
CA VAL A 63 -13.27 3.52 10.71
C VAL A 63 -12.16 2.51 10.98
N SER A 64 -12.31 1.72 12.05
CA SER A 64 -11.40 0.60 12.33
C SER A 64 -11.51 -0.44 11.22
N PRO A 65 -10.42 -1.10 10.81
CA PRO A 65 -10.48 -2.17 9.84
C PRO A 65 -11.36 -3.32 10.34
N PRO A 66 -11.91 -4.13 9.42
CA PRO A 66 -12.63 -5.35 9.80
C PRO A 66 -11.73 -6.23 10.69
N GLU A 67 -12.26 -6.75 11.79
CA GLU A 67 -11.55 -7.79 12.58
C GLU A 67 -11.08 -8.92 11.65
N PRO A 68 -9.85 -9.46 11.78
CA PRO A 68 -9.19 -9.78 13.05
C PRO A 68 -7.81 -9.10 13.29
N TYR A 69 -7.54 -7.94 12.70
CA TYR A 69 -6.22 -7.29 12.82
C TYR A 69 -6.03 -6.55 14.15
N ASN A 70 -5.91 -7.31 15.24
CA ASN A 70 -5.36 -6.78 16.47
C ASN A 70 -3.87 -7.10 16.54
N VAL A 71 -3.04 -6.14 16.15
CA VAL A 71 -1.58 -6.24 16.16
C VAL A 71 -1.06 -5.33 17.28
N PRO A 72 -1.01 -5.81 18.54
CA PRO A 72 -0.75 -4.96 19.71
C PRO A 72 0.67 -4.39 19.72
N ASP A 73 1.63 -5.07 19.07
CA ASP A 73 3.04 -4.69 18.94
C ASP A 73 3.36 -3.98 17.61
N ALA A 74 2.32 -3.54 16.88
CA ALA A 74 2.49 -2.77 15.65
C ALA A 74 3.33 -1.51 15.87
N ASN A 75 4.15 -1.19 14.89
CA ASN A 75 5.05 -0.03 14.91
C ASN A 75 4.86 0.90 13.70
N PHE A 76 3.75 0.72 12.99
CA PHE A 76 3.41 1.42 11.77
C PHE A 76 1.91 1.40 11.54
N ILE A 77 1.39 2.47 10.92
CA ILE A 77 0.02 2.53 10.45
C ILE A 77 0.02 2.81 8.95
N ILE A 78 -0.71 1.97 8.21
CA ILE A 78 -1.10 2.25 6.84
C ILE A 78 -2.54 2.76 6.86
N ARG A 79 -2.82 3.88 6.21
CA ARG A 79 -4.16 4.40 6.00
C ARG A 79 -4.60 4.18 4.55
N SER A 80 -5.78 3.59 4.37
CA SER A 80 -6.42 3.44 3.05
C SER A 80 -6.94 4.78 2.51
N SER A 81 -7.29 4.81 1.22
CA SER A 81 -7.90 5.99 0.58
C SER A 81 -9.28 6.36 1.15
N ASP A 82 -9.98 5.40 1.75
CA ASP A 82 -11.24 5.56 2.49
C ASP A 82 -11.04 5.72 4.01
N ASN A 83 -9.84 6.15 4.45
CA ASN A 83 -9.50 6.54 5.82
C ASN A 83 -9.58 5.43 6.90
N VAL A 84 -9.41 4.18 6.51
CA VAL A 84 -9.28 3.04 7.43
C VAL A 84 -7.82 2.85 7.81
N ASN A 85 -7.55 2.76 9.12
CA ASN A 85 -6.19 2.64 9.67
C ASN A 85 -5.83 1.18 9.98
N PHE A 86 -4.84 0.63 9.29
CA PHE A 86 -4.31 -0.70 9.53
C PHE A 86 -3.00 -0.62 10.33
N ARG A 87 -3.00 -1.18 11.54
CA ARG A 87 -1.80 -1.35 12.36
C ARG A 87 -0.99 -2.54 11.86
N VAL A 88 0.28 -2.32 11.55
CA VAL A 88 1.17 -3.31 10.93
C VAL A 88 2.61 -3.18 11.43
N HIS A 89 3.41 -4.21 11.16
CA HIS A 89 4.85 -4.22 11.36
C HIS A 89 5.59 -3.78 10.10
N LYS A 90 6.51 -2.82 10.25
CA LYS A 90 7.44 -2.41 9.17
C LYS A 90 8.21 -3.60 8.59
N SER A 91 8.63 -4.53 9.45
CA SER A 91 9.40 -5.71 9.04
C SER A 91 8.62 -6.65 8.13
N VAL A 92 7.32 -6.84 8.40
CA VAL A 92 6.45 -7.68 7.57
C VAL A 92 6.25 -7.05 6.20
N LEU A 93 5.98 -5.73 6.15
CA LEU A 93 5.86 -5.01 4.88
C LEU A 93 7.17 -5.05 4.07
N ALA A 94 8.30 -4.78 4.72
CA ALA A 94 9.62 -4.81 4.09
C ALA A 94 9.99 -6.19 3.55
N LEU A 95 9.64 -7.26 4.27
CA LEU A 95 9.87 -8.64 3.82
C LEU A 95 9.01 -8.99 2.60
N ALA A 96 7.79 -8.45 2.54
CA ALA A 96 6.83 -8.76 1.48
C ALA A 96 7.06 -7.97 0.19
N SER A 97 7.68 -6.78 0.29
CA SER A 97 7.78 -5.83 -0.82
C SER A 97 9.08 -5.02 -0.74
N PRO A 98 9.92 -5.06 -1.80
CA PRO A 98 11.08 -4.17 -1.93
C PRO A 98 10.69 -2.68 -1.89
N VAL A 99 9.54 -2.33 -2.48
CA VAL A 99 9.01 -0.96 -2.47
C VAL A 99 8.73 -0.52 -1.02
N PHE A 100 8.09 -1.39 -0.23
CA PHE A 100 7.87 -1.08 1.19
C PHE A 100 9.16 -1.13 2.00
N GLU A 101 10.12 -2.00 1.70
CA GLU A 101 11.43 -2.00 2.36
C GLU A 101 12.10 -0.62 2.25
N VAL A 102 12.12 -0.07 1.04
CA VAL A 102 12.61 1.29 0.80
C VAL A 102 11.78 2.29 1.60
N LEU A 103 10.45 2.28 1.43
CA LEU A 103 9.52 3.21 2.08
C LEU A 103 9.69 3.25 3.60
N VAL A 104 9.73 2.10 4.27
CA VAL A 104 9.80 2.04 5.74
C VAL A 104 11.20 2.33 6.29
N SER A 105 12.25 2.24 5.45
CA SER A 105 13.64 2.52 5.82
C SER A 105 13.96 4.02 5.86
N LEU A 106 13.13 4.83 5.22
CA LEU A 106 13.35 6.27 5.08
C LEU A 106 13.03 7.02 6.37
N PRO A 107 13.76 8.12 6.65
CA PRO A 107 13.36 9.03 7.71
C PRO A 107 11.99 9.61 7.35
N GLN A 108 11.04 9.51 8.28
CA GLN A 108 9.77 10.18 8.09
C GLN A 108 9.93 11.68 8.31
N PRO A 109 9.31 12.52 7.46
CA PRO A 109 9.16 13.95 7.70
C PRO A 109 8.66 14.24 9.12
N SER A 110 9.10 15.36 9.68
CA SER A 110 8.74 15.78 11.05
C SER A 110 7.26 16.12 11.22
N ASP A 111 6.56 16.37 10.12
CA ASP A 111 5.14 16.71 10.00
C ASP A 111 4.25 15.51 9.63
N CYS A 112 4.82 14.29 9.61
CA CYS A 112 4.02 13.09 9.40
C CYS A 112 2.99 12.93 10.52
N GLU A 113 1.79 12.51 10.11
CA GLU A 113 0.71 12.19 11.04
C GLU A 113 1.12 11.02 11.94
N ILE A 114 0.88 11.18 13.24
CA ILE A 114 1.18 10.17 14.27
C ILE A 114 -0.11 9.85 14.99
N ILE A 115 -0.46 8.57 15.08
CA ILE A 115 -1.61 8.06 15.85
C ILE A 115 -1.07 7.05 16.86
N ASP A 116 -1.41 7.24 18.15
CA ASP A 116 -0.96 6.39 19.25
C ASP A 116 0.57 6.22 19.33
N GLY A 117 1.32 7.27 18.94
CA GLY A 117 2.77 7.23 18.87
C GLY A 117 3.33 6.46 17.66
N LEU A 118 2.47 5.98 16.75
CA LEU A 118 2.85 5.28 15.52
C LEU A 118 2.77 6.21 14.30
N PRO A 119 3.78 6.19 13.42
CA PRO A 119 3.74 6.95 12.18
C PRO A 119 2.69 6.38 11.20
N VAL A 120 1.97 7.27 10.52
CA VAL A 120 0.92 6.95 9.56
C VAL A 120 1.40 7.25 8.13
N VAL A 121 1.20 6.30 7.21
CA VAL A 121 1.38 6.50 5.76
C VAL A 121 0.08 6.23 5.04
N ARG A 122 -0.33 7.15 4.16
CA ARG A 122 -1.53 7.01 3.33
C ARG A 122 -1.19 6.30 2.03
N LEU A 123 -2.04 5.36 1.65
CA LEU A 123 -1.96 4.62 0.39
C LEU A 123 -3.23 4.89 -0.44
N SER A 124 -3.15 4.68 -1.75
CA SER A 124 -4.26 4.95 -2.69
C SER A 124 -5.32 3.86 -2.70
N GLU A 125 -4.99 2.68 -2.20
CA GLU A 125 -5.80 1.48 -2.19
C GLU A 125 -6.91 1.62 -1.14
N SER A 126 -8.09 1.11 -1.47
CA SER A 126 -9.22 1.09 -0.56
C SER A 126 -8.97 0.13 0.61
N SER A 127 -9.75 0.29 1.68
CA SER A 127 -9.70 -0.58 2.85
C SER A 127 -9.90 -2.05 2.50
N GLU A 128 -10.74 -2.36 1.52
CA GLU A 128 -11.00 -3.74 1.07
C GLU A 128 -9.76 -4.38 0.42
N LEU A 129 -9.05 -3.63 -0.44
CA LEU A 129 -7.83 -4.13 -1.09
C LEU A 129 -6.68 -4.25 -0.09
N LEU A 130 -6.51 -3.25 0.78
CA LEU A 130 -5.49 -3.32 1.84
C LEU A 130 -5.78 -4.44 2.84
N ASN A 131 -7.04 -4.66 3.20
CA ASN A 131 -7.45 -5.81 4.01
C ASN A 131 -7.04 -7.12 3.33
N SER A 132 -7.27 -7.26 2.03
CA SER A 132 -6.88 -8.45 1.27
C SER A 132 -5.36 -8.64 1.26
N LEU A 133 -4.59 -7.60 0.93
CA LEU A 133 -3.12 -7.62 0.96
C LEU A 133 -2.59 -7.99 2.34
N ILE A 134 -3.01 -7.28 3.38
CA ILE A 134 -2.53 -7.49 4.75
C ILE A 134 -2.91 -8.89 5.24
N SER A 135 -4.10 -9.40 4.91
CA SER A 135 -4.50 -10.77 5.26
C SER A 135 -3.54 -11.84 4.73
N MET A 136 -2.87 -11.59 3.61
CA MET A 136 -1.91 -12.51 2.99
C MET A 136 -0.51 -12.39 3.60
N LEU A 137 -0.22 -11.30 4.32
CA LEU A 137 1.07 -11.08 4.97
C LEU A 137 1.12 -11.56 6.42
N TYR A 138 -0.05 -11.77 7.02
CA TYR A 138 -0.19 -12.17 8.42
C TYR A 138 -0.81 -13.57 8.53
N PRO A 139 -0.55 -14.29 9.62
CA PRO A 139 -1.14 -15.61 9.87
C PRO A 139 -2.62 -15.48 10.32
N VAL A 140 -3.44 -14.84 9.50
CA VAL A 140 -4.88 -14.64 9.70
C VAL A 140 -5.65 -15.32 8.58
N ARG A 141 -6.98 -15.32 8.68
CA ARG A 141 -7.81 -15.78 7.56
C ARG A 141 -7.61 -14.84 6.39
N MET A 142 -7.17 -15.41 5.27
CA MET A 142 -7.09 -14.69 3.99
C MET A 142 -8.47 -14.13 3.62
N ALA A 143 -8.50 -12.85 3.26
CA ALA A 143 -9.63 -12.19 2.66
C ALA A 143 -9.38 -12.06 1.15
N MET A 144 -10.22 -12.72 0.36
CA MET A 144 -10.24 -12.53 -1.09
C MET A 144 -11.38 -11.57 -1.47
N PRO A 145 -11.17 -10.69 -2.46
CA PRO A 145 -12.25 -9.87 -2.98
C PRO A 145 -13.39 -10.71 -3.56
N ASN A 146 -14.61 -10.19 -3.47
CA ASN A 146 -15.83 -10.88 -3.89
C ASN A 146 -16.19 -10.69 -5.37
N SER A 147 -15.40 -9.94 -6.14
CA SER A 147 -15.58 -9.74 -7.57
C SER A 147 -14.24 -9.85 -8.29
N TYR A 148 -14.26 -10.33 -9.54
CA TYR A 148 -13.04 -10.47 -10.32
C TYR A 148 -12.39 -9.12 -10.64
N GLU A 149 -13.19 -8.09 -10.87
CA GLU A 149 -12.71 -6.71 -11.02
C GLU A 149 -11.81 -6.28 -9.85
N LYS A 150 -12.23 -6.52 -8.62
CA LYS A 150 -11.41 -6.20 -7.44
C LYS A 150 -10.18 -7.08 -7.32
N VAL A 151 -10.23 -8.32 -7.82
CA VAL A 151 -9.04 -9.18 -7.92
C VAL A 151 -8.02 -8.58 -8.89
N LEU A 152 -8.46 -7.99 -10.01
CA LEU A 152 -7.55 -7.28 -10.92
C LEU A 152 -6.90 -6.09 -10.22
N HIS A 153 -7.69 -5.26 -9.51
CA HIS A 153 -7.11 -4.15 -8.74
C HIS A 153 -6.18 -4.63 -7.61
N LEU A 154 -6.47 -5.77 -6.99
CA LEU A 154 -5.59 -6.38 -6.00
C LEU A 154 -4.26 -6.84 -6.64
N LEU A 155 -4.31 -7.46 -7.82
CA LEU A 155 -3.12 -7.84 -8.58
C LEU A 155 -2.31 -6.62 -9.02
N ALA A 156 -2.99 -5.55 -9.46
CA ALA A 156 -2.36 -4.28 -9.81
C ALA A 156 -1.65 -3.66 -8.60
N ALA A 157 -2.29 -3.65 -7.43
CA ALA A 157 -1.65 -3.21 -6.18
C ALA A 157 -0.44 -4.08 -5.82
N CYS A 158 -0.53 -5.41 -5.96
CA CYS A 158 0.61 -6.29 -5.77
C CYS A 158 1.74 -6.02 -6.77
N GLN A 159 1.43 -5.62 -8.01
CA GLN A 159 2.41 -5.24 -9.02
C GLN A 159 3.09 -3.91 -8.65
N LYS A 160 2.31 -2.91 -8.26
CA LYS A 160 2.80 -1.61 -7.78
C LYS A 160 3.76 -1.74 -6.60
N TYR A 161 3.51 -2.68 -5.70
CA TYR A 161 4.38 -2.95 -4.55
C TYR A 161 5.39 -4.08 -4.80
N GLU A 162 5.55 -4.56 -6.02
CA GLU A 162 6.48 -5.64 -6.38
C GLU A 162 6.33 -6.91 -5.52
N MET A 163 5.10 -7.21 -5.08
CA MET A 163 4.76 -8.38 -4.27
C MET A 163 4.56 -9.64 -5.14
N VAL A 164 5.59 -10.07 -5.85
CA VAL A 164 5.52 -11.17 -6.85
C VAL A 164 4.98 -12.49 -6.26
N SER A 165 5.39 -12.82 -5.03
CA SER A 165 4.92 -14.02 -4.33
C SER A 165 3.42 -13.96 -4.03
N VAL A 166 2.92 -12.77 -3.65
CA VAL A 166 1.50 -12.54 -3.36
C VAL A 166 0.68 -12.60 -4.66
N GLN A 167 1.17 -12.02 -5.77
CA GLN A 167 0.53 -12.16 -7.08
C GLN A 167 0.38 -13.63 -7.49
N SER A 168 1.46 -14.41 -7.36
CA SER A 168 1.47 -15.83 -7.70
C SER A 168 0.47 -16.62 -6.87
N PHE A 169 0.38 -16.30 -5.59
CA PHE A 169 -0.59 -16.89 -4.68
C PHE A 169 -2.04 -16.53 -5.05
N ILE A 170 -2.34 -15.26 -5.32
CA ILE A 170 -3.67 -14.81 -5.77
C ILE A 170 -4.09 -15.54 -7.05
N ARG A 171 -3.20 -15.61 -8.05
CA ARG A 171 -3.45 -16.33 -9.31
C ARG A 171 -3.75 -17.81 -9.07
N ALA A 172 -3.04 -18.45 -8.14
CA ALA A 172 -3.29 -19.85 -7.77
C ALA A 172 -4.66 -20.03 -7.09
N GLU A 173 -5.04 -19.13 -6.18
CA GLU A 173 -6.34 -19.18 -5.49
C GLU A 173 -7.52 -18.94 -6.45
N VAL A 174 -7.36 -18.00 -7.40
CA VAL A 174 -8.33 -17.80 -8.49
C VAL A 174 -8.47 -19.07 -9.33
N SER A 175 -7.34 -19.68 -9.71
CA SER A 175 -7.33 -20.90 -10.56
C SER A 175 -7.96 -22.11 -9.85
N ARG A 176 -7.88 -22.17 -8.52
CA ARG A 176 -8.51 -23.21 -7.68
C ARG A 176 -10.03 -23.03 -7.52
N GLY A 177 -10.60 -21.94 -8.05
CA GLY A 177 -12.01 -21.62 -7.90
C GLY A 177 -12.34 -20.94 -6.56
N GLY A 178 -11.34 -20.46 -5.82
CA GLY A 178 -11.53 -19.71 -4.57
C GLY A 178 -12.05 -18.29 -4.76
N SER A 179 -12.19 -17.83 -6.00
CA SER A 179 -12.57 -16.46 -6.37
C SER A 179 -13.44 -16.45 -7.64
N PRO A 180 -14.30 -15.43 -7.85
CA PRO A 180 -15.09 -15.31 -9.08
C PRO A 180 -14.18 -15.25 -10.30
N VAL A 181 -14.48 -16.02 -11.34
CA VAL A 181 -13.81 -15.98 -12.65
C VAL A 181 -14.75 -15.24 -13.62
N PRO A 182 -14.24 -14.36 -14.50
CA PRO A 182 -15.08 -13.57 -15.39
C PRO A 182 -15.83 -14.48 -16.36
N LYS A 183 -17.13 -14.21 -16.56
CA LYS A 183 -17.99 -14.99 -17.47
C LYS A 183 -18.53 -14.11 -18.59
N GLY A 184 -18.44 -14.61 -19.83
CA GLY A 184 -19.12 -14.03 -21.00
C GLY A 184 -18.94 -12.51 -21.11
N VAL A 185 -20.01 -11.76 -20.83
CA VAL A 185 -20.07 -10.28 -20.96
C VAL A 185 -19.02 -9.56 -20.10
N GLU A 186 -18.61 -10.13 -18.97
CA GLU A 186 -17.58 -9.56 -18.09
C GLU A 186 -16.16 -9.66 -18.66
N ALA A 187 -15.95 -10.45 -19.73
CA ALA A 187 -14.64 -10.60 -20.35
C ALA A 187 -14.14 -9.29 -20.98
N PHE A 188 -15.04 -8.45 -21.52
CA PHE A 188 -14.66 -7.16 -22.10
C PHE A 188 -14.18 -6.15 -21.05
N SER A 189 -14.92 -5.99 -19.94
CA SER A 189 -14.51 -5.11 -18.84
C SER A 189 -13.23 -5.62 -18.19
N THR A 190 -13.12 -6.93 -18.02
CA THR A 190 -11.89 -7.58 -17.54
C THR A 190 -10.69 -7.25 -18.44
N TYR A 191 -10.84 -7.43 -19.75
CA TYR A 191 -9.77 -7.13 -20.69
C TYR A 191 -9.34 -5.66 -20.60
N ALA A 192 -10.31 -4.73 -20.56
CA ALA A 192 -10.03 -3.30 -20.46
C ALA A 192 -9.26 -2.95 -19.18
N ILE A 193 -9.68 -3.47 -18.03
CA ILE A 193 -9.00 -3.23 -16.74
C ILE A 193 -7.61 -3.87 -16.73
N ALA A 194 -7.51 -5.14 -17.12
CA ALA A 194 -6.22 -5.85 -17.14
C ALA A 194 -5.22 -5.19 -18.10
N SER A 195 -5.69 -4.72 -19.26
CA SER A 195 -4.85 -3.96 -20.21
C SER A 195 -4.41 -2.62 -19.61
N ALA A 196 -5.32 -1.90 -18.98
CA ALA A 196 -5.02 -0.62 -18.34
C ALA A 196 -4.04 -0.76 -17.17
N GLU A 197 -4.05 -1.87 -16.44
CA GLU A 197 -3.15 -2.12 -15.30
C GLU A 197 -1.86 -2.87 -15.70
N GLY A 198 -1.70 -3.21 -16.99
CA GLY A 198 -0.55 -3.99 -17.48
C GLY A 198 -0.53 -5.45 -17.00
N LEU A 199 -1.67 -6.00 -16.59
CA LEU A 199 -1.82 -7.37 -16.11
C LEU A 199 -1.91 -8.35 -17.29
N ILE A 200 -0.76 -8.62 -17.92
CA ILE A 200 -0.67 -9.40 -19.16
C ILE A 200 -1.35 -10.77 -19.08
N PRO A 201 -1.12 -11.60 -18.04
CA PRO A 201 -1.77 -12.92 -17.96
C PRO A 201 -3.30 -12.82 -17.92
N GLU A 202 -3.83 -11.86 -17.16
CA GLU A 202 -5.25 -11.63 -17.01
C GLU A 202 -5.87 -11.05 -18.28
N MET A 203 -5.15 -10.16 -18.97
CA MET A 203 -5.54 -9.57 -20.26
C MET A 203 -5.64 -10.64 -21.34
N GLU A 204 -4.61 -11.49 -21.50
CA GLU A 204 -4.63 -12.58 -22.48
C GLU A 204 -5.75 -13.59 -22.20
N ASN A 205 -5.99 -13.88 -20.92
CA ASN A 205 -7.08 -14.78 -20.54
C ASN A 205 -8.46 -14.20 -20.88
N ALA A 206 -8.66 -12.91 -20.62
CA ALA A 206 -9.90 -12.22 -20.95
C ALA A 206 -10.12 -12.15 -22.47
N ALA A 207 -9.06 -11.88 -23.25
CA ALA A 207 -9.14 -11.84 -24.71
C ALA A 207 -9.63 -13.17 -25.30
N ARG A 208 -9.15 -14.30 -24.78
CA ARG A 208 -9.60 -15.63 -25.20
C ARG A 208 -11.08 -15.90 -24.94
N LEU A 209 -11.67 -15.23 -23.94
CA LEU A 209 -13.09 -15.38 -23.59
C LEU A 209 -14.00 -14.45 -24.39
N THR A 210 -13.45 -13.46 -25.10
CA THR A 210 -14.20 -12.52 -25.96
C THR A 210 -14.35 -12.97 -27.42
N LEU A 211 -13.61 -14.00 -27.84
CA LEU A 211 -13.61 -14.58 -29.20
C LEU A 211 -14.53 -15.79 -29.28
#